data_AF-A0A1F6R9U5-F1
#
_entry.id   AF-A0A1F6R9U5-F1
#
_cell.length_a   1.000
_cell.length_b   1.000
_cell.length_c   1.000
_cell.angle_alpha   90.00
_cell.angle_beta   90.00
_cell.angle_gamma   90.00
#
_symmetry.space_group_name_H-M   'P 1'
#
loop_
_entity.id
_entity.type
_entity.pdbx_description
1 polymer ?
#
loop_
_entity_poly.entity_id
_entity_poly.type
_entity_poly.pdbx_seq_one_letter_code
_entity_poly.pdbx_strand_id
1 'polypeptide(L)' 'MKLAEALQISINKIFKALGDPAYNFYIHTSPCDGKDYSHFHWHIEIIPRTSVWAGFELSTGIEISSIQPETAAEYLRNQ' A
#
# COMPACT_ATOMS: atom_id res chain seq x y z
N MET A 1 4.49 -0.20 -19.23
CA MET A 1 5.07 0.39 -18.01
C MET A 1 5.91 -0.66 -17.32
N LYS A 2 7.16 -0.35 -16.98
CA LYS A 2 8.04 -1.28 -16.23
C LYS A 2 7.79 -1.16 -14.72
N LEU A 3 8.19 -2.14 -13.93
CA LEU A 3 8.01 -2.11 -12.47
C LEU A 3 8.60 -0.86 -11.81
N ALA A 4 9.85 -0.51 -12.14
CA ALA A 4 10.51 0.66 -11.57
C ALA A 4 9.77 1.97 -11.88
N GLU A 5 9.23 2.08 -13.09
CA GLU A 5 8.43 3.24 -13.54
C GLU A 5 7.09 3.29 -12.80
N ALA A 6 6.38 2.16 -12.67
CA ALA A 6 5.13 2.08 -11.93
C ALA A 6 5.32 2.48 -10.46
N LEU A 7 6.36 1.95 -9.81
CA LEU A 7 6.68 2.25 -8.42
C LEU A 7 7.04 3.73 -8.25
N GLN A 8 7.87 4.28 -9.14
CA GLN A 8 8.23 5.70 -9.11
C GLN A 8 7.01 6.61 -9.27
N ILE A 9 6.09 6.28 -10.18
CA ILE A 9 4.84 7.04 -10.38
C ILE A 9 3.98 6.99 -9.11
N SER A 10 3.78 5.79 -8.55
CA SER A 10 2.96 5.61 -7.35
C SER A 10 3.52 6.38 -6.14
N ILE A 11 4.83 6.27 -5.88
CA ILE A 11 5.47 7.00 -4.77
C ILE A 11 5.41 8.51 -4.99
N ASN A 12 5.62 9.01 -6.21
CA ASN A 12 5.52 10.44 -6.50
C ASN A 12 4.09 10.98 -6.30
N LYS A 13 3.07 10.21 -6.69
CA LYS A 13 1.67 10.59 -6.44
C LYS A 13 1.38 10.68 -4.95
N ILE A 14 1.87 9.73 -4.15
CA ILE A 14 1.77 9.76 -2.69
C ILE A 14 2.51 10.97 -2.10
N PHE A 15 3.74 11.23 -2.55
CA PHE A 15 4.54 12.39 -2.14
C PHE A 15 3.80 13.71 -2.32
N LYS A 16 3.21 13.93 -3.51
CA LYS A 16 2.43 15.13 -3.81
C LYS A 16 1.13 15.20 -3.02
N ALA A 17 0.38 14.09 -2.96
CA ALA A 17 -0.92 14.01 -2.29
C ALA A 17 -0.85 14.32 -0.80
N LEU A 18 0.21 13.84 -0.14
CA LEU A 18 0.31 13.79 1.32
C LEU A 18 1.45 14.64 1.89
N GLY A 19 2.20 15.35 1.04
CA GLY A 19 3.25 16.27 1.47
C GLY A 19 4.47 15.58 2.06
N ASP A 20 5.07 14.65 1.30
CA ASP A 20 6.24 13.85 1.70
C ASP A 20 6.06 13.04 3.01
N PRO A 21 5.09 12.11 3.06
CA PRO A 21 4.89 11.29 4.24
C PRO A 21 6.00 10.25 4.37
N ALA A 22 6.34 9.89 5.62
CA ALA A 22 7.04 8.62 5.86
C ALA A 22 6.15 7.46 5.37
N TYR A 23 6.75 6.46 4.73
CA TYR A 23 6.04 5.28 4.24
C TYR A 23 6.88 4.02 4.41
N ASN A 24 6.20 2.87 4.45
CA ASN A 24 6.82 1.57 4.26
C ASN A 24 6.28 0.96 2.96
N PHE A 25 7.02 0.02 2.36
CA PHE A 25 6.48 -0.82 1.31
C PHE A 25 6.92 -2.27 1.51
N TYR A 26 6.10 -3.19 1.03
CA TYR A 26 6.31 -4.62 1.17
C TYR A 26 6.15 -5.32 -0.18
N ILE A 27 7.00 -6.30 -0.44
CA ILE A 27 6.85 -7.20 -1.58
C ILE A 27 6.20 -8.47 -1.06
N HIS A 28 4.97 -8.73 -1.49
CA HIS A 28 4.28 -9.97 -1.19
C HIS A 28 4.59 -10.95 -2.31
N THR A 29 5.38 -11.98 -2.01
CA THR A 29 5.75 -13.06 -2.94
C THR A 29 5.36 -14.41 -2.35
N SER A 30 5.26 -15.43 -3.21
CA SER A 30 4.99 -16.79 -2.76
C SER A 30 6.12 -17.30 -1.86
N PRO A 31 5.83 -18.23 -0.93
CA PRO A 31 6.85 -18.92 -0.14
C PRO A 31 7.94 -19.54 -1.02
N CYS A 32 9.18 -19.56 -0.51
CA CYS A 32 10.33 -20.15 -1.19
C CYS A 32 10.49 -21.65 -0.86
N ASP A 33 9.39 -22.41 -0.88
CA ASP A 33 9.37 -23.83 -0.50
C ASP A 33 9.23 -24.79 -1.70
N GLY A 34 9.29 -24.26 -2.92
CA GLY A 34 9.25 -25.02 -4.17
C GLY A 34 7.86 -25.54 -4.55
N LYS A 35 6.81 -25.18 -3.81
CA LYS A 35 5.43 -25.51 -4.16
C LYS A 35 4.86 -24.52 -5.17
N ASP A 36 3.87 -24.98 -5.92
CA ASP A 36 3.08 -24.11 -6.80
C ASP A 36 1.90 -23.50 -6.01
N TYR A 37 1.69 -22.20 -6.22
CA TYR A 37 0.66 -21.39 -5.56
C TYR A 37 -0.19 -20.72 -6.65
N SER A 38 -0.97 -21.52 -7.38
CA SER A 38 -1.74 -21.10 -8.57
C SER A 38 -2.72 -19.94 -8.36
N HIS A 39 -3.13 -19.70 -7.10
CA HIS A 39 -4.05 -18.62 -6.74
C HIS A 39 -3.35 -17.37 -6.20
N PHE A 40 -2.03 -17.40 -6.03
CA PHE A 40 -1.26 -16.28 -5.52
C PHE A 40 -0.69 -15.44 -6.67
N HIS A 41 -0.86 -14.12 -6.58
CA HIS A 41 -0.21 -13.16 -7.48
C HIS A 41 0.66 -12.23 -6.64
N TRP A 42 1.96 -12.22 -6.94
CA TRP A 42 2.88 -11.29 -6.31
C TRP A 42 2.44 -9.84 -6.53
N HIS A 43 2.65 -9.00 -5.53
CA HIS A 43 2.34 -7.57 -5.62
C HIS A 43 3.21 -6.77 -4.64
N ILE A 44 3.16 -5.45 -4.78
CA ILE A 44 3.79 -4.51 -3.87
C ILE A 44 2.69 -3.73 -3.16
N GLU A 45 2.79 -3.65 -1.84
CA GLU A 45 1.93 -2.80 -1.01
C GLU A 45 2.73 -1.59 -0.53
N ILE A 46 2.17 -0.38 -0.64
CA ILE A 46 2.79 0.86 -0.15
C ILE A 46 1.88 1.46 0.91
N ILE A 47 2.41 1.63 2.12
CA ILE A 47 1.66 2.10 3.28
C ILE A 47 2.23 3.45 3.73
N PRO A 48 1.69 4.59 3.26
CA PRO A 48 2.04 5.89 3.80
C PRO A 48 1.51 6.02 5.24
N ARG A 49 2.31 6.62 6.12
CA ARG A 49 1.95 6.79 7.53
C ARG A 49 0.98 7.96 7.69
N THR A 50 -0.32 7.66 7.67
CA THR A 50 -1.41 8.64 7.82
C THR A 50 -2.02 8.66 9.22
N SER A 51 -1.90 7.56 9.98
CA SER A 51 -2.39 7.41 11.35
C SER A 51 -1.49 6.50 12.18
N VAL A 52 -1.80 6.35 13.47
CA VAL A 52 -1.15 5.40 14.38
C VAL A 52 -2.24 4.51 14.97
N TRP A 53 -2.00 3.20 15.00
CA TRP A 53 -2.93 2.24 15.61
C TRP A 53 -3.17 2.56 17.08
N ALA A 54 -4.43 2.46 17.50
CA ALA A 54 -4.85 2.67 18.87
C ALA A 54 -5.27 1.35 19.52
N GLY A 55 -5.92 1.42 20.69
CA GLY A 55 -6.27 0.24 21.48
C GLY A 55 -7.18 -0.75 20.75
N PHE A 56 -8.02 -0.29 19.81
CA PHE A 56 -8.89 -1.17 19.04
C PHE A 56 -8.08 -1.99 18.03
N GLU A 57 -7.29 -1.34 17.18
CA GLU A 57 -6.47 -1.99 16.15
C GLU A 57 -5.43 -2.92 16.80
N LEU A 58 -4.79 -2.48 17.88
CA LEU A 58 -3.81 -3.28 18.62
C LEU A 58 -4.43 -4.52 19.27
N SER A 59 -5.67 -4.44 19.76
CA SER A 59 -6.35 -5.56 20.44
C SER A 59 -6.95 -6.57 19.44
N THR A 60 -7.42 -6.08 18.30
CA THR A 60 -8.21 -6.89 17.35
C THR A 60 -7.44 -7.28 16.09
N GLY A 61 -6.38 -6.55 15.74
CA GLY A 61 -5.72 -6.66 14.44
C GLY A 61 -6.56 -6.14 13.27
N ILE A 62 -7.70 -5.51 13.52
CA ILE A 62 -8.56 -4.93 12.49
C ILE A 62 -8.16 -3.48 12.29
N GLU A 63 -7.84 -3.11 11.05
CA GLU A 63 -7.54 -1.73 10.67
C GLU A 63 -8.81 -0.93 10.35
N ILE A 64 -8.87 0.32 10.81
CA ILE A 64 -9.93 1.27 10.47
C ILE A 64 -9.42 2.23 9.40
N SER A 65 -9.97 2.16 8.19
CA SER A 65 -9.75 3.16 7.15
C SER A 65 -10.76 4.30 7.29
N SER A 66 -10.28 5.54 7.37
CA SER A 66 -11.11 6.75 7.40
C SER A 66 -11.56 7.24 6.02
N ILE A 67 -10.99 6.68 4.94
CA ILE A 67 -11.30 7.04 3.56
C ILE A 67 -11.69 5.80 2.76
N GLN A 68 -12.67 5.96 1.87
CA GLN A 68 -13.05 4.91 0.93
C GLN A 68 -11.98 4.76 -0.17
N PRO A 69 -11.70 3.53 -0.63
CA PRO A 69 -10.68 3.30 -1.65
C PRO A 69 -10.99 4.02 -2.97
N GLU A 70 -12.26 4.21 -3.32
CA GLU A 70 -12.69 4.94 -4.51
C GLU A 70 -12.27 6.40 -4.45
N THR A 71 -12.52 7.07 -3.31
CA THR A 71 -12.12 8.46 -3.08
C THR A 71 -10.59 8.59 -3.05
N ALA A 72 -9.89 7.67 -2.39
CA ALA A 72 -8.43 7.68 -2.34
C ALA A 72 -7.80 7.50 -3.74
N ALA A 73 -8.35 6.60 -4.55
CA ALA A 73 -7.89 6.34 -5.91
C ALA A 73 -8.11 7.56 -6.82
N GLU A 74 -9.25 8.22 -6.73
CA GLU A 74 -9.51 9.47 -7.45
C GLU A 74 -8.54 10.58 -7.03
N TYR A 75 -8.34 10.76 -5.72
CA TYR A 75 -7.42 11.76 -5.18
C TYR A 75 -5.98 11.57 -5.68
N LEU A 76 -5.46 10.34 -5.65
CA LEU A 76 -4.12 10.01 -6.15
C LEU A 76 -4.01 10.13 -7.68
N ARG A 77 -5.08 9.82 -8.42
CA ARG A 77 -5.11 9.97 -9.89
C ARG A 77 -4.88 11.42 -10.32
N ASN A 78 -5.39 12.37 -9.54
CA ASN A 78 -5.35 13.80 -9.81
C ASN A 78 -4.04 14.52 -9.36
N GLN A 79 -3.05 13.79 -8.82
CA GLN A 79 -1.69 14.29 -8.51
C GLN A 79 -0.68 14.07 -9.65
#